data_AF-D3V9H3-F1
#
_entry.id   AF-D3V9H3-F1
#
_cell.length_a   1.000
_cell.length_b   1.000
_cell.length_c   1.000
_cell.angle_alpha   90.00
_cell.angle_beta   90.00
_cell.angle_gamma   90.00
#
_symmetry.space_group_name_H-M   'P 1'
#
loop_
_entity.id
_entity.type
_entity.pdbx_description
1 polymer ?
#
loop_
_entity_poly.entity_id
_entity_poly.type
_entity_poly.pdbx_seq_one_letter_code
_entity_poly.pdbx_strand_id
1 'polypeptide(L)' 'MAAINEALAQCRAEHPVFYEDKVDIHLNPKIGAAWQLRGQQKLIVTLGQNEKYYLADALHSGTGKVSHTIKVLDYLSVC' A
#
# COMPACT_ATOMS: atom_id res chain seq x y z
N MET A 1 -4.10 4.45 -24.36
CA MET A 1 -5.40 3.83 -23.99
C MET A 1 -5.85 2.71 -24.93
N ALA A 2 -5.59 2.77 -26.25
CA ALA A 2 -6.06 1.75 -27.20
C ALA A 2 -5.71 0.30 -26.80
N ALA A 3 -4.44 0.01 -26.49
CA ALA A 3 -4.01 -1.35 -26.11
C ALA A 3 -4.65 -1.86 -24.81
N ILE A 4 -4.89 -0.98 -23.83
CA ILE A 4 -5.59 -1.34 -22.58
C ILE A 4 -7.04 -1.70 -22.91
N ASN A 5 -7.73 -0.86 -23.69
CA ASN A 5 -9.12 -1.11 -24.07
C ASN A 5 -9.25 -2.41 -24.89
N GLU A 6 -8.29 -2.70 -25.76
CA GLU A 6 -8.26 -3.95 -26.52
C GLU A 6 -8.07 -5.16 -25.61
N ALA A 7 -7.12 -5.12 -24.68
CA ALA A 7 -6.93 -6.19 -23.70
C ALA A 7 -8.20 -6.43 -22.86
N LEU A 8 -8.84 -5.35 -22.39
CA LEU A 8 -10.10 -5.44 -21.65
C LEU A 8 -11.22 -6.07 -22.49
N ALA A 9 -11.33 -5.70 -23.77
CA ALA A 9 -12.32 -6.28 -24.68
C ALA A 9 -12.08 -7.78 -24.96
N GLN A 10 -10.83 -8.24 -24.84
CA GLN A 10 -10.43 -9.63 -25.04
C GLN A 10 -10.39 -10.47 -23.75
N CYS A 11 -10.72 -9.89 -22.59
CA CYS A 11 -10.66 -10.56 -21.30
C CYS A 11 -11.59 -11.80 -21.27
N ARG A 12 -11.01 -12.97 -21.01
CA ARG A 12 -11.71 -14.26 -20.92
C ARG A 12 -10.98 -15.21 -19.97
N ALA A 13 -11.58 -16.37 -19.66
CA ALA A 13 -11.00 -17.31 -18.69
C ALA A 13 -9.58 -17.76 -19.05
N GLU A 14 -9.26 -17.94 -20.33
CA GLU A 14 -7.94 -18.34 -20.82
C GLU A 14 -6.93 -17.17 -20.88
N HIS A 15 -7.44 -15.94 -20.95
CA HIS A 15 -6.65 -14.71 -21.00
C HIS A 15 -7.27 -13.66 -20.07
N PRO A 16 -7.16 -13.85 -18.75
CA PRO A 16 -7.72 -12.91 -17.79
C PRO A 16 -6.89 -11.63 -17.76
N VAL A 17 -7.56 -10.49 -17.54
CA VAL A 17 -6.92 -9.18 -17.42
C VAL A 17 -7.11 -8.65 -16.00
N PHE A 18 -6.00 -8.26 -15.37
CA PHE A 18 -5.97 -7.74 -14.01
C PHE A 18 -5.46 -6.31 -13.99
N TYR A 19 -6.00 -5.52 -13.05
CA TYR A 19 -5.36 -4.32 -12.55
C TYR A 19 -4.60 -4.69 -11.29
N GLU A 20 -3.35 -4.27 -11.19
CA GLU A 20 -2.49 -4.57 -10.04
C GLU A 20 -1.96 -3.27 -9.46
N ASP A 21 -1.94 -3.18 -8.14
CA ASP A 21 -1.30 -2.08 -7.42
C ASP A 21 -0.67 -2.58 -6.11
N LYS A 22 0.13 -1.70 -5.50
CA LYS A 22 0.75 -1.94 -4.21
C LYS A 22 0.69 -0.67 -3.38
N VAL A 23 0.07 -0.76 -2.20
CA VAL A 23 -0.06 0.37 -1.27
C VAL A 23 0.74 0.14 0.01
N ASP A 24 1.43 1.20 0.44
CA ASP A 24 2.13 1.26 1.73
C ASP A 24 1.12 1.46 2.86
N ILE A 25 1.12 0.57 3.86
CA ILE A 25 0.31 0.70 5.07
C ILE A 25 1.15 1.40 6.13
N HIS A 26 0.77 2.64 6.47
CA HIS A 26 1.45 3.41 7.48
C HIS A 26 0.82 3.21 8.87
N LEU A 27 1.48 2.43 9.72
CA LEU A 27 1.01 2.12 11.08
C LEU A 27 1.46 3.15 12.14
N ASN A 28 2.39 4.05 11.81
CA ASN A 28 2.77 5.10 12.76
C ASN A 28 1.57 6.02 13.04
N PRO A 29 1.34 6.41 14.30
CA PRO A 29 0.34 7.40 14.65
C PRO A 29 0.53 8.67 13.82
N LYS A 30 -0.56 9.15 13.20
CA LYS A 30 -0.54 10.45 12.51
C LYS A 30 -0.34 11.55 13.56
N ILE A 31 0.68 12.38 13.37
CA ILE A 31 0.91 13.55 14.20
C ILE A 31 0.04 14.68 13.65
N GLY A 32 -0.98 15.07 14.41
CA GLY A 32 -1.84 16.21 14.07
C GLY A 32 -1.20 17.55 14.44
N ALA A 33 -1.87 18.64 14.07
CA ALA A 33 -1.50 19.97 14.53
C ALA A 33 -1.63 20.06 16.06
N ALA A 34 -0.61 20.60 16.72
CA ALA A 34 -0.61 20.83 18.16
C ALA A 34 -0.05 22.21 18.48
N TRP A 35 -0.68 22.91 19.42
CA TRP A 35 -0.14 24.15 19.97
C TRP A 35 0.99 23.82 20.94
N GLN A 36 2.14 24.47 20.75
CA GLN A 36 3.30 24.33 21.63
C GLN A 36 3.86 25.70 21.99
N LEU A 37 4.44 25.78 23.19
CA LEU A 37 5.20 26.96 23.59
C LEU A 37 6.40 27.15 22.66
N ARG A 38 6.65 28.39 22.25
CA ARG A 38 7.78 28.74 21.39
C ARG A 38 9.09 28.27 22.05
N GLY A 39 9.88 27.50 21.31
CA GLY A 39 11.15 26.94 21.80
C GLY A 39 11.02 25.57 22.50
N GLN A 40 9.82 25.00 22.59
CA GLN A 40 9.62 23.63 23.09
C GLN A 40 9.16 22.70 21.98
N GLN A 41 9.87 21.58 21.80
CA GLN A 41 9.50 20.50 20.89
C GLN A 41 8.90 19.34 21.69
N LYS A 42 7.69 18.91 21.32
CA LYS A 42 7.07 17.70 21.91
C LYS A 42 7.92 16.49 21.53
N LEU A 43 8.28 15.67 22.51
CA LEU A 43 8.79 14.33 22.22
C LEU A 43 7.65 13.49 21.64
N ILE A 44 7.89 12.90 20.47
CA ILE A 44 6.97 11.93 19.88
C ILE A 44 7.56 10.55 20.06
N VAL A 45 6.81 9.66 20.72
CA VAL A 45 7.21 8.27 20.87
C VAL A 45 7.10 7.59 19.51
N THR A 46 8.23 7.14 18.98
CA THR A 46 8.26 6.20 17.87
C THR A 46 8.19 4.79 18.44
N LEU A 47 7.34 3.93 17.87
CA LEU A 47 7.11 2.56 18.36
C LEU A 47 8.32 1.63 18.28
N GLY A 48 9.46 2.08 17.71
CA GLY A 48 10.71 1.31 17.67
C GLY A 48 10.68 0.09 16.74
N GLN A 49 9.55 -0.16 16.09
CA GLN A 49 9.39 -1.21 15.08
C GLN A 49 9.44 -0.56 13.70
N ASN A 50 10.58 -0.68 13.01
CA ASN A 50 10.73 -0.25 11.63
C ASN A 50 10.32 -1.39 10.69
N GLU A 51 9.06 -1.78 10.76
CA GLU A 51 8.45 -2.73 9.84
C GLU A 51 7.66 -1.92 8.81
N LYS A 52 7.84 -2.22 7.53
CA LYS A 52 7.02 -1.60 6.49
C LYS A 52 6.02 -2.62 5.95
N TYR A 53 4.76 -2.29 6.14
CA TYR A 53 3.62 -3.10 5.71
C TYR A 53 3.20 -2.66 4.32
N TYR A 54 2.89 -3.64 3.48
CA TYR A 54 2.44 -3.42 2.12
C TYR A 54 1.25 -4.32 1.82
N LEU A 55 0.20 -3.75 1.23
CA LEU A 55 -0.85 -4.51 0.57
C LEU A 55 -0.51 -4.58 -0.91
N ALA A 56 -0.47 -5.79 -1.47
CA ALA A 56 -0.43 -6.00 -2.91
C ALA A 56 -1.75 -6.64 -3.33
N ASP A 57 -2.38 -6.09 -4.36
CA ASP A 57 -3.69 -6.53 -4.84
C ASP A 57 -3.74 -6.70 -6.35
N ALA A 58 -4.65 -7.57 -6.78
CA ALA A 58 -4.97 -7.83 -8.17
C ALA A 58 -6.50 -7.87 -8.33
N LEU A 59 -7.05 -6.93 -9.09
CA LEU A 59 -8.47 -6.81 -9.42
C LEU A 59 -8.72 -7.43 -10.80
N HIS A 60 -9.54 -8.48 -10.85
CA HIS A 60 -9.98 -9.07 -12.11
C HIS A 60 -10.97 -8.15 -12.83
N SER A 61 -10.56 -7.58 -13.96
CA SER A 61 -11.33 -6.56 -14.71
C SER A 61 -12.76 -7.00 -15.08
N GLY A 62 -12.95 -8.25 -15.52
CA GLY A 62 -14.27 -8.76 -15.94
C GLY A 62 -15.21 -9.22 -14.81
N THR A 63 -14.71 -9.58 -13.63
CA THR A 63 -15.54 -10.15 -12.54
C THR A 63 -15.62 -9.25 -11.31
N GLY A 64 -14.72 -8.27 -11.17
CA GLY A 64 -14.63 -7.41 -9.99
C GLY A 64 -14.03 -8.09 -8.76
N LYS A 65 -13.60 -9.36 -8.85
CA LYS A 65 -12.97 -10.07 -7.73
C LYS A 65 -11.56 -9.52 -7.47
N VAL A 66 -11.23 -9.35 -6.19
CA VAL A 66 -9.92 -8.88 -5.72
C VAL A 66 -9.21 -10.00 -4.98
N SER A 67 -7.99 -10.31 -5.43
CA SER A 67 -7.03 -11.10 -4.67
C SER A 67 -6.04 -10.16 -4.00
N HIS A 68 -5.74 -10.36 -2.72
CA HIS A 68 -4.81 -9.50 -2.01
C HIS A 68 -3.91 -10.27 -1.04
N THR A 69 -2.74 -9.72 -0.77
CA THR A 69 -1.79 -10.23 0.23
C THR A 69 -1.17 -9.08 1.01
N ILE A 70 -0.93 -9.28 2.30
CA ILE A 70 -0.20 -8.34 3.15
C ILE A 70 1.21 -8.87 3.35
N LYS A 71 2.20 -8.04 3.08
CA LYS A 71 3.61 -8.34 3.33
C LYS A 71 4.17 -7.39 4.37
N VAL A 72 4.93 -7.96 5.30
CA VAL A 72 5.75 -7.22 6.25
C VAL A 72 7.18 -7.32 5.75
N LEU A 73 7.84 -6.17 5.57
CA LEU A 73 9.28 -6.12 5.40
C LEU A 73 9.89 -5.68 6.73
N ASP A 74 10.54 -6.62 7.40
CA ASP A 74 11.37 -6.34 8.57
C ASP A 74 12.70 -5.79 8.06
N TYR A 75 12.98 -4.53 8.32
CA TYR A 75 14.32 -3.99 8.13
C TYR A 75 15.22 -4.47 9.28
N LEU A 76 15.54 -5.76 9.31
CA LEU A 76 16.61 -6.26 10.18
C LEU A 76 17.95 -5.68 9.67
N SER A 77 18.38 -4.62 10.36
CA SER A 77 19.77 -4.17 10.56
C SER A 77 20.70 -4.21 9.34
N VAL A 78 20.80 -3.09 8.62
CA VAL A 78 22.13 -2.66 8.15
C VAL A 78 22.77 -1.97 9.35
N CYS A 79 23.90 -2.53 9.79
CA CYS A 79 24.68 -2.19 10.98
C CYS A 79 24.84 -0.68 11.26
#